data_AF-A0A936MIA9-F1
#
_entry.id   AF-A0A936MIA9-F1
#
_cell.length_a   1.000
_cell.length_b   1.000
_cell.length_c   1.000
_cell.angle_alpha   90.00
_cell.angle_beta   90.00
_cell.angle_gamma   90.00
#
_symmetry.space_group_name_H-M   'P 1'
#
loop_
_entity.id
_entity.type
_entity.pdbx_description
1 polymer ?
#
loop_
_entity_poly.entity_id
_entity_poly.type
_entity_poly.pdbx_seq_one_letter_code
_entity_poly.pdbx_strand_id
1 'polypeptide(L)'
;MVDALGYFKDKPREEVVKIAYEIAFQGTQGYNPNKSDYRLRSIPGKLFTGYHILAYYYVSWMIALPDKVADLQLPFEEEYLLAVGFVNAG
;
A
#
# COMPACT_ATOMS: atom_id res chain seq x y z
N MET A 1 0.04 5.82 -5.27
CA MET A 1 0.41 4.42 -5.63
C MET A 1 1.80 4.33 -6.24
N VAL A 2 2.20 5.23 -7.16
CA VAL A 2 3.58 5.28 -7.71
C VAL A 2 4.67 5.25 -6.63
N ASP A 3 4.55 6.08 -5.58
CA ASP A 3 5.51 6.07 -4.45
C ASP A 3 5.58 4.70 -3.72
N ALA A 4 4.44 4.03 -3.55
CA ALA A 4 4.40 2.70 -2.94
C ALA A 4 5.04 1.64 -3.85
N LEU A 5 4.74 1.66 -5.15
CA LEU A 5 5.35 0.77 -6.14
C LEU A 5 6.88 0.93 -6.16
N GLY A 6 7.37 2.17 -6.18
CA GLY A 6 8.80 2.46 -6.10
C GLY A 6 9.42 1.96 -4.80
N TYR A 7 8.74 2.14 -3.67
CA TYR A 7 9.22 1.66 -2.37
C TYR A 7 9.31 0.12 -2.27
N PHE A 8 8.38 -0.60 -2.89
CA PHE A 8 8.33 -2.07 -2.83
C PHE A 8 9.16 -2.77 -3.92
N LYS A 9 9.59 -2.06 -4.97
CA LYS A 9 10.25 -2.62 -6.16
C LYS A 9 11.38 -3.62 -5.85
N ASP A 10 12.26 -3.27 -4.93
CA ASP A 10 13.47 -4.06 -4.62
C ASP A 10 13.34 -4.84 -3.29
N LYS A 11 12.12 -4.97 -2.76
CA LYS A 11 11.88 -5.64 -1.48
C LYS A 11 11.54 -7.11 -1.66
N PRO A 12 12.06 -8.01 -0.81
CA PRO A 12 11.61 -9.40 -0.77
C PRO A 12 10.12 -9.46 -0.52
N ARG A 13 9.43 -10.40 -1.19
CA ARG A 13 7.97 -10.59 -1.03
C ARG A 13 7.55 -10.72 0.43
N GLU A 14 8.33 -11.43 1.26
CA GLU A 14 8.08 -11.59 2.70
C GLU A 14 8.04 -10.26 3.45
N GLU A 15 8.89 -9.30 3.08
CA GLU A 15 8.88 -7.97 3.66
C GLU A 15 7.61 -7.20 3.25
N VAL A 16 7.19 -7.32 2.00
CA VAL A 16 5.94 -6.72 1.50
C VAL A 16 4.73 -7.32 2.22
N VAL A 17 4.70 -8.64 2.44
CA VAL A 17 3.65 -9.32 3.23
C VAL A 17 3.59 -8.75 4.65
N LYS A 18 4.73 -8.61 5.32
CA LYS A 18 4.79 -8.06 6.68
C LYS A 18 4.21 -6.64 6.75
N ILE A 19 4.55 -5.79 5.78
CA ILE A 19 4.05 -4.42 5.69
C ILE A 19 2.54 -4.41 5.39
N ALA A 20 2.09 -5.25 4.45
CA ALA A 20 0.67 -5.37 4.09
C ALA A 20 -0.20 -5.72 5.30
N TYR A 21 0.23 -6.68 6.11
CA TYR A 21 -0.46 -7.06 7.34
C TYR A 21 -0.36 -6.00 8.43
N GLU A 22 0.78 -5.33 8.59
CA GLU A 22 0.90 -4.23 9.56
C GLU A 22 -0.12 -3.11 9.26
N ILE A 23 -0.24 -2.72 7.99
CA ILE A 23 -1.21 -1.73 7.53
C ILE A 23 -2.64 -2.26 7.77
N ALA A 24 -2.92 -3.51 7.43
CA ALA A 24 -4.24 -4.12 7.68
C ALA A 24 -4.64 -4.07 9.17
N PHE A 25 -3.72 -4.45 10.08
CA PHE A 25 -3.98 -4.47 11.51
C PHE A 25 -4.18 -3.06 12.08
N GLN A 26 -3.36 -2.09 11.66
CA GLN A 26 -3.54 -0.71 12.06
C GLN A 26 -4.85 -0.10 11.50
N GLY A 27 -5.27 -0.51 10.31
CA GLY A 27 -6.46 -0.04 9.61
C GLY A 27 -7.75 -0.77 9.94
N THR A 28 -7.80 -1.62 10.96
CA THR A 28 -9.00 -2.41 11.33
C THR A 28 -10.23 -1.55 11.63
N GLN A 29 -10.04 -0.31 12.07
CA GLN A 29 -11.12 0.67 12.30
C GLN A 29 -11.29 1.66 11.13
N GLY A 30 -10.65 1.40 10.01
CA GLY A 30 -10.55 2.29 8.86
C GLY A 30 -9.46 3.35 8.99
N TYR A 31 -8.98 3.80 7.84
CA TYR A 31 -8.08 4.93 7.72
C TYR A 31 -8.87 6.21 7.48
N ASN A 32 -8.56 7.27 8.23
CA ASN A 32 -9.13 8.60 8.02
C ASN A 32 -8.32 9.32 6.92
N PRO A 33 -8.92 9.65 5.77
CA PRO A 33 -8.21 10.32 4.68
C PRO A 33 -7.60 11.68 5.06
N ASN A 34 -8.20 12.37 6.04
CA ASN A 34 -7.79 13.70 6.50
C ASN A 34 -6.68 13.67 7.56
N LYS A 35 -6.28 12.47 8.03
CA LYS A 35 -5.21 12.29 9.01
C LYS A 35 -3.86 12.18 8.30
N SER A 36 -2.81 12.79 8.85
CA SER A 36 -1.49 12.94 8.19
C SER A 36 -0.29 12.41 8.98
N ASP A 37 -0.53 11.69 10.08
CA ASP A 37 0.47 11.25 11.04
C ASP A 37 0.48 9.72 11.23
N TYR A 38 0.01 8.96 10.24
CA TYR A 38 0.13 7.49 10.28
C TYR A 38 1.60 7.08 10.18
N ARG A 39 1.96 6.04 10.94
CA ARG A 39 3.32 5.51 11.07
C ARG A 39 3.29 4.00 11.01
N LEU A 40 4.29 3.41 10.37
CA LEU A 40 4.48 1.96 10.30
C LEU A 40 5.83 1.64 10.95
N ARG A 41 5.88 0.64 11.83
CA ARG A 41 7.12 0.16 12.44
C ARG A 41 8.04 -0.43 11.39
N SER A 42 7.49 -1.08 10.37
CA SER A 42 8.27 -1.65 9.26
C SER A 42 8.81 -0.59 8.28
N ILE A 43 8.34 0.67 8.37
CA ILE A 43 8.83 1.80 7.56
C ILE A 43 9.18 2.98 8.49
N PRO A 44 10.28 2.87 9.26
CA PRO A 44 10.64 3.88 10.25
C PRO A 44 10.93 5.23 9.59
N GLY A 45 10.58 6.31 10.28
CA GLY A 45 10.85 7.69 9.84
C GLY A 45 9.87 8.24 8.78
N LYS A 46 9.02 7.40 8.17
CA LYS A 46 8.00 7.86 7.22
C LYS A 46 6.70 8.25 7.94
N LEU A 47 6.14 9.39 7.54
CA LEU A 47 4.78 9.82 7.87
C LEU A 47 3.89 9.58 6.67
N PHE A 48 2.72 9.00 6.90
CA PHE A 48 1.73 8.75 5.87
C PHE A 48 0.49 9.58 6.11
N THR A 49 -0.02 10.18 5.04
CA THR A 49 -1.41 10.66 5.00
C THR A 49 -2.39 9.50 4.83
N GLY A 50 -3.67 9.74 5.11
CA GLY A 50 -4.71 8.71 5.01
C GLY A 50 -4.77 8.09 3.61
N TYR A 51 -4.78 8.89 2.55
CA TYR A 51 -4.71 8.36 1.19
C TYR A 51 -3.37 7.70 0.87
N HIS A 52 -2.27 8.19 1.45
CA HIS A 52 -0.96 7.62 1.22
C HIS A 52 -0.82 6.23 1.83
N ILE A 53 -1.31 6.03 3.06
CA ILE A 53 -1.31 4.71 3.70
C ILE A 53 -2.30 3.76 3.02
N LEU A 54 -3.45 4.25 2.53
CA LEU A 54 -4.37 3.45 1.70
C LEU A 54 -3.73 3.02 0.37
N ALA A 55 -2.95 3.89 -0.26
CA ALA A 55 -2.19 3.52 -1.46
C ALA A 55 -1.12 2.46 -1.16
N TYR A 56 -0.41 2.58 -0.02
CA TYR A 56 0.54 1.56 0.44
C TYR A 56 -0.16 0.24 0.75
N TYR A 57 -1.34 0.31 1.38
CA TYR A 57 -2.19 -0.84 1.64
C TYR A 57 -2.48 -1.58 0.33
N TYR A 58 -3.18 -0.93 -0.61
CA TYR A 58 -3.61 -1.58 -1.83
C TYR A 58 -2.45 -2.13 -2.66
N VAL A 59 -1.38 -1.35 -2.84
CA VAL A 59 -0.19 -1.79 -3.61
C VAL A 59 0.50 -2.97 -2.94
N SER A 60 0.66 -2.96 -1.61
CA SER A 60 1.29 -4.08 -0.90
C SER A 60 0.48 -5.38 -1.03
N TRP A 61 -0.86 -5.30 -1.05
CA TRP A 61 -1.73 -6.47 -1.25
C TRP A 61 -1.71 -6.97 -2.69
N MET A 62 -1.70 -6.06 -3.68
CA MET A 62 -1.51 -6.42 -5.09
C MET A 62 -0.22 -7.20 -5.33
N ILE A 63 0.88 -6.78 -4.69
CA ILE A 63 2.19 -7.44 -4.84
C ILE A 63 2.25 -8.76 -4.05
N ALA A 64 1.78 -8.75 -2.81
CA ALA A 64 2.05 -9.83 -1.87
C ALA A 64 0.98 -10.93 -1.85
N LEU A 65 -0.29 -10.55 -2.06
CA LEU A 65 -1.49 -11.37 -1.88
C LEU A 65 -2.54 -11.08 -2.98
N PRO A 66 -2.18 -11.14 -4.29
CA PRO A 66 -3.08 -10.73 -5.37
C PRO A 66 -4.42 -11.46 -5.36
N ASP A 67 -4.43 -12.76 -5.04
CA ASP A 67 -5.65 -13.58 -4.96
C ASP A 67 -6.64 -13.13 -3.88
N LYS A 68 -6.19 -12.30 -2.92
CA LYS A 68 -7.00 -11.78 -1.80
C LYS A 68 -7.36 -10.31 -1.95
N VAL A 69 -6.92 -9.64 -3.02
CA VAL A 69 -7.20 -8.20 -3.20
C VAL A 69 -8.70 -7.96 -3.39
N ALA A 70 -9.39 -8.86 -4.08
CA ALA A 70 -10.84 -8.79 -4.27
C ALA A 70 -11.60 -8.76 -2.93
N ASP A 71 -11.09 -9.44 -1.90
CA ASP A 71 -11.69 -9.47 -0.56
C ASP A 71 -11.65 -8.09 0.13
N LEU A 72 -10.75 -7.20 -0.29
CA LEU A 72 -10.65 -5.85 0.25
C LEU A 72 -11.81 -4.96 -0.17
N GLN A 73 -12.50 -5.29 -1.27
CA GLN A 73 -13.61 -4.51 -1.85
C GLN A 73 -13.26 -3.02 -2.06
N LEU A 74 -11.99 -2.74 -2.36
CA LEU A 74 -11.49 -1.39 -2.64
C LEU A 74 -11.48 -1.14 -4.15
N PRO A 75 -12.12 -0.06 -4.65
CA PRO A 75 -12.23 0.23 -6.07
C PRO A 75 -10.98 0.96 -6.58
N PHE A 76 -9.80 0.34 -6.44
CA PHE A 76 -8.50 0.97 -6.73
C PHE A 76 -7.70 0.26 -7.83
N GLU A 77 -8.32 -0.69 -8.52
CA GLU A 77 -7.66 -1.48 -9.57
C GLU A 77 -7.24 -0.60 -10.75
N GLU A 78 -8.11 0.30 -11.21
CA GLU A 78 -7.81 1.21 -12.32
C GLU A 78 -6.63 2.14 -11.99
N GLU A 79 -6.65 2.78 -10.81
CA GLU A 79 -5.58 3.66 -10.35
C GLU A 79 -4.26 2.91 -10.15
N TYR A 80 -4.34 1.64 -9.72
CA TYR A 80 -3.17 0.77 -9.60
C TYR A 80 -2.55 0.49 -10.98
N LEU A 81 -3.36 0.09 -11.96
CA LEU A 81 -2.89 -0.20 -13.32
C LEU A 81 -2.28 1.05 -13.97
N LEU A 82 -2.91 2.21 -13.80
CA LEU A 82 -2.36 3.49 -14.24
C LEU A 82 -1.00 3.78 -13.58
N ALA A 83 -0.89 3.58 -12.27
CA ALA A 83 0.36 3.79 -11.54
C ALA A 83 1.48 2.83 -11.99
N VAL A 84 1.17 1.56 -12.26
CA VAL A 84 2.12 0.60 -12.84
C VAL A 84 2.59 1.07 -14.22
N GLY A 85 1.68 1.58 -15.05
CA GLY A 85 2.00 2.17 -16.35
C GLY A 85 3.03 3.30 -16.24
N PHE A 86 2.87 4.22 -15.28
CA PHE A 86 3.83 5.29 -15.04
C PHE A 86 5.20 4.80 -14.57
N VAL A 87 5.25 3.76 -13.73
CA VAL A 87 6.52 3.20 -13.22
C VAL A 87 7.29 2.44 -14.31
N ASN A 88 6.60 1.78 -15.23
CA ASN A 88 7.22 1.03 -16.33
C ASN A 88 7.65 1.91 -17.52
N ALA A 89 7.10 3.12 -17.62
CA ALA A 89 7.41 4.07 -18.69
C ALA A 89 8.64 4.96 -18.39
N GLY A 90 9.16 4.93 -17.17
CA GLY A 90 10.37 5.67 -16.75
C GLY A 90 11.54 4.75 -16.46
#